data_AF-A0A7S4SEW7-F1
#
_entry.id   AF-A0A7S4SEW7-F1
#
_cell.length_a   1.000
_cell.length_b   1.000
_cell.length_c   1.000
_cell.angle_alpha   90.00
_cell.angle_beta   90.00
_cell.angle_gamma   90.00
#
_symmetry.space_group_name_H-M   'P 1'
#
loop_
_entity.id
_entity.type
_entity.pdbx_description
1 polymer ?
#
loop_
_entity_poly.entity_id
_entity_poly.type
_entity_poly.pdbx_seq_one_letter_code
_entity_poly.pdbx_strand_id
1 'polypeptide(L)'
;TLQSSLKPYLEGYQSGMRTGNKTYAMWCLSTHSVLIPYMTGKPLKSIEEQCQVCVSQMTELKEEEQSTCTRIIWQLCLNLMGQSNATVELRGRAIDEKEDSSSVLGNSTFPIIKTIAYSLFGEYELGASQEISLLNHFELNGGHFITMMYMFHQALCLYAMAKKNRKTKKYKTRAKILRKKLTASFKRGNPNVVHYVCLLNAEHAAIDQKKDAKDVCKLYNDAIVISARGGYVNDAALAHERFADFLLSNVGDTDEAKYHIEEAIKCYTGWGAMRKVEHLREQYQGVLVGSSTT
;
A
#
# COMPACT_ATOMS: atom_id res chain seq x y z
N THR A 1 -11.76 -4.63 14.00
CA THR A 1 -11.20 -4.57 12.63
C THR A 1 -11.18 -3.12 12.17
N LEU A 2 -10.52 -2.78 11.06
CA LEU A 2 -10.56 -1.40 10.52
C LEU A 2 -11.99 -0.91 10.27
N GLN A 3 -12.86 -1.78 9.75
CA GLN A 3 -14.27 -1.46 9.52
C GLN A 3 -15.01 -1.14 10.84
N SER A 4 -14.78 -1.91 11.91
CA SER A 4 -15.42 -1.64 13.20
C SER A 4 -14.92 -0.34 13.86
N SER A 5 -13.78 0.20 13.40
CA SER A 5 -13.23 1.47 13.91
C SER A 5 -13.89 2.70 13.29
N LEU A 6 -14.66 2.57 12.18
CA LEU A 6 -15.33 3.70 11.54
C LEU A 6 -16.28 4.42 12.51
N LYS A 7 -17.17 3.70 13.19
CA LYS A 7 -18.13 4.30 14.13
C LYS A 7 -17.45 5.11 15.26
N PRO A 8 -16.46 4.56 15.99
CA PRO A 8 -15.70 5.35 16.97
C PRO A 8 -15.04 6.61 16.40
N TYR A 9 -14.49 6.58 15.17
CA TYR A 9 -13.91 7.79 14.56
C TYR A 9 -14.98 8.83 14.22
N LEU A 10 -16.16 8.42 13.75
CA LEU A 10 -17.26 9.36 13.52
C LEU A 10 -17.75 10.00 14.83
N GLU A 11 -17.87 9.21 15.91
CA GLU A 11 -18.22 9.71 17.24
C GLU A 11 -17.14 10.67 17.78
N GLY A 12 -15.86 10.35 17.56
CA GLY A 12 -14.73 11.21 17.90
C GLY A 12 -14.76 12.56 17.17
N TYR A 13 -15.09 12.55 15.87
CA TYR A 13 -15.32 13.77 15.10
C TYR A 13 -16.45 14.62 15.69
N GLN A 14 -17.62 14.02 15.92
CA GLN A 14 -18.77 14.73 16.50
C GLN A 14 -18.48 15.28 17.90
N SER A 15 -17.77 14.52 18.74
CA SER A 15 -17.36 14.96 20.07
C SER A 15 -16.40 16.14 20.01
N GLY A 16 -15.38 16.07 19.15
CA GLY A 16 -14.43 17.16 18.96
C GLY A 16 -15.10 18.43 18.45
N MET A 17 -16.05 18.31 17.51
CA MET A 17 -16.82 19.45 17.02
C MET A 17 -17.68 20.09 18.12
N ARG A 18 -18.34 19.29 18.98
CA ARG A 18 -19.15 19.81 20.09
C ARG A 18 -18.33 20.47 21.20
N THR A 19 -17.12 19.98 21.45
CA THR A 19 -16.25 20.44 22.56
C THR A 19 -15.27 21.52 22.13
N GLY A 20 -15.23 21.86 20.83
CA GLY A 20 -14.28 22.83 20.28
C GLY A 20 -12.87 22.28 20.04
N ASN A 21 -12.64 20.98 20.26
CA ASN A 21 -11.37 20.32 19.93
C ASN A 21 -11.32 19.97 18.42
N LYS A 22 -11.11 21.01 17.61
CA LYS A 22 -11.08 20.96 16.14
C LYS A 22 -9.97 20.02 15.64
N THR A 23 -8.77 20.14 16.18
CA THR A 23 -7.60 19.31 15.83
C THR A 23 -7.92 17.82 15.94
N TYR A 24 -8.50 17.37 17.05
CA TYR A 24 -8.88 15.96 17.22
C TYR A 24 -10.06 15.57 16.30
N ALA A 25 -11.02 16.48 16.11
CA ALA A 25 -12.13 16.26 15.20
C ALA A 25 -11.64 16.00 13.76
N MET A 26 -10.69 16.81 13.26
CA MET A 26 -10.15 16.70 11.91
C MET A 26 -9.35 15.41 11.71
N TRP A 27 -8.59 14.97 12.71
CA TRP A 27 -7.93 13.65 12.66
C TRP A 27 -8.93 12.50 12.58
N CYS A 28 -10.02 12.60 13.34
CA CYS A 28 -11.09 11.62 13.31
C CYS A 28 -11.81 11.59 11.95
N LEU A 29 -12.09 12.77 11.39
CA LEU A 29 -12.72 12.92 10.07
C LEU A 29 -11.85 12.33 8.96
N SER A 30 -10.57 12.71 8.86
CA SER A 30 -9.67 12.17 7.83
C SER A 30 -9.47 10.67 7.97
N THR A 31 -9.36 10.16 9.20
CA THR A 31 -9.19 8.73 9.43
C THR A 31 -10.42 7.93 9.00
N HIS A 32 -11.62 8.42 9.37
CA HIS A 32 -12.89 7.81 9.02
C HIS A 32 -13.17 7.83 7.51
N SER A 33 -13.04 9.01 6.89
CA SER A 33 -13.55 9.25 5.54
C SER A 33 -12.52 9.03 4.44
N VAL A 34 -11.23 8.99 4.78
CA VAL A 34 -10.14 8.85 3.79
C VAL A 34 -9.26 7.64 4.08
N LEU A 35 -8.59 7.60 5.24
CA LEU A 35 -7.55 6.59 5.49
C LEU A 35 -8.11 5.17 5.59
N ILE A 36 -9.13 4.93 6.41
CA ILE A 36 -9.73 3.59 6.54
C ILE A 36 -10.34 3.11 5.21
N PRO A 37 -11.12 3.93 4.48
CA PRO A 37 -11.61 3.57 3.15
C PRO A 37 -10.49 3.18 2.19
N TYR A 38 -9.37 3.92 2.16
CA TYR A 38 -8.20 3.56 1.35
C TYR A 38 -7.62 2.19 1.76
N MET A 39 -7.35 2.01 3.06
CA MET A 39 -6.78 0.76 3.60
C MET A 39 -7.70 -0.45 3.44
N THR A 40 -8.98 -0.24 3.19
CA THR A 40 -9.99 -1.31 3.03
C THR A 40 -10.50 -1.41 1.60
N GLY A 41 -9.76 -0.87 0.64
CA GLY A 41 -10.01 -1.09 -0.78
C GLY A 41 -11.30 -0.46 -1.31
N LYS A 42 -11.80 0.62 -0.67
CA LYS A 42 -12.95 1.37 -1.22
C LYS A 42 -12.58 2.02 -2.56
N PRO A 43 -13.55 2.23 -3.48
CA PRO A 43 -13.26 2.84 -4.77
C PRO A 43 -12.53 4.17 -4.64
N LEU A 44 -11.41 4.33 -5.35
CA LEU A 44 -10.56 5.51 -5.26
C LEU A 44 -11.31 6.81 -5.56
N LYS A 45 -12.28 6.78 -6.49
CA LYS A 45 -13.10 7.95 -6.81
C LYS A 45 -13.93 8.43 -5.62
N SER A 46 -14.50 7.52 -4.83
CA SER A 46 -15.25 7.89 -3.63
C SER A 46 -14.33 8.49 -2.56
N ILE A 47 -13.12 7.96 -2.41
CA ILE A 47 -12.12 8.49 -1.47
C ILE A 47 -11.68 9.90 -1.91
N GLU A 48 -11.46 10.10 -3.21
CA GLU A 48 -11.09 11.37 -3.82
C GLU A 48 -12.12 12.47 -3.53
N GLU A 49 -13.42 12.17 -3.64
CA GLU A 49 -14.51 13.09 -3.28
C GLU A 49 -14.51 13.41 -1.78
N GLN A 50 -14.28 12.42 -0.92
CA GLN A 50 -14.18 12.64 0.52
C GLN A 50 -12.96 13.48 0.90
N CYS A 51 -11.83 13.33 0.19
CA CYS A 51 -10.66 14.18 0.40
C CYS A 51 -10.99 15.65 0.17
N GLN A 52 -11.72 15.98 -0.89
CA GLN A 52 -12.11 17.38 -1.18
C GLN A 52 -12.95 17.97 -0.04
N VAL A 53 -13.94 17.21 0.44
CA VAL A 53 -14.80 17.64 1.55
C VAL A 53 -13.99 17.84 2.84
N CYS A 54 -13.16 16.85 3.20
CA CYS A 54 -12.33 16.92 4.41
C CYS A 54 -11.37 18.11 4.38
N VAL A 55 -10.66 18.30 3.26
CA VAL A 55 -9.67 19.37 3.10
C VAL A 55 -10.35 20.74 3.14
N SER A 56 -11.49 20.91 2.47
CA SER A 56 -12.26 22.17 2.54
C SER A 56 -12.60 22.55 3.98
N GLN A 57 -13.07 21.59 4.78
CA GLN A 57 -13.42 21.84 6.18
C GLN A 57 -12.18 22.12 7.04
N MET A 58 -11.08 21.39 6.82
CA MET A 58 -9.82 21.60 7.56
C MET A 58 -9.24 23.00 7.29
N THR A 59 -9.30 23.47 6.04
CA THR A 59 -8.86 24.82 5.68
C THR A 59 -9.74 25.90 6.30
N GLU A 60 -11.08 25.74 6.30
CA GLU A 60 -11.99 26.68 6.98
C GLU A 60 -11.69 26.79 8.48
N LEU A 61 -11.38 25.64 9.11
CA LEU A 61 -11.07 25.56 10.53
C LEU A 61 -9.61 25.92 10.88
N LYS A 62 -8.76 26.18 9.88
CA LYS A 62 -7.31 26.48 10.00
C LYS A 62 -6.49 25.32 10.59
N GLU A 63 -6.89 24.08 10.32
CA GLU A 63 -6.20 22.85 10.74
C GLU A 63 -5.27 22.36 9.61
N GLU A 64 -4.20 23.12 9.37
CA GLU A 64 -3.30 22.95 8.21
C GLU A 64 -2.56 21.61 8.20
N GLU A 65 -2.26 21.06 9.37
CA GLU A 65 -1.47 19.82 9.46
C GLU A 65 -2.28 18.60 9.01
N GLN A 66 -3.55 18.52 9.43
CA GLN A 66 -4.52 17.51 9.00
C GLN A 66 -4.87 17.68 7.52
N SER A 67 -5.01 18.94 7.08
CA SER A 67 -5.19 19.26 5.66
C SER A 67 -4.04 18.70 4.85
N THR A 68 -2.79 18.97 5.25
CA THR A 68 -1.58 18.47 4.60
C THR A 68 -1.57 16.95 4.51
N CYS A 69 -1.74 16.24 5.63
CA CYS A 69 -1.76 14.76 5.62
C CYS A 69 -2.87 14.18 4.72
N THR A 70 -4.04 14.81 4.69
CA THR A 70 -5.16 14.40 3.84
C THR A 70 -4.85 14.65 2.36
N ARG A 71 -4.24 15.80 2.04
CA ARG A 71 -3.81 16.16 0.67
C ARG A 71 -2.74 15.21 0.13
N ILE A 72 -1.84 14.68 0.97
CA ILE A 72 -0.85 13.66 0.58
C ILE A 72 -1.55 12.37 0.11
N ILE A 73 -2.53 11.85 0.86
CA ILE A 73 -3.28 10.64 0.47
C ILE A 73 -4.13 10.93 -0.77
N TRP A 74 -4.74 12.12 -0.84
CA TRP A 74 -5.49 12.55 -2.01
C TRP A 74 -4.62 12.54 -3.27
N GLN A 75 -3.40 13.08 -3.21
CA GLN A 75 -2.49 13.07 -4.35
C GLN A 75 -2.10 11.65 -4.77
N LEU A 76 -1.89 10.73 -3.82
CA LEU A 76 -1.70 9.31 -4.17
C LEU A 76 -2.90 8.73 -4.92
N CYS A 77 -4.13 9.03 -4.48
CA CYS A 77 -5.34 8.58 -5.17
C CYS A 77 -5.38 9.12 -6.61
N LEU A 78 -5.06 10.39 -6.80
CA LEU A 78 -4.99 11.01 -8.13
C LEU A 78 -3.94 10.35 -9.03
N ASN A 79 -2.75 10.05 -8.49
CA ASN A 79 -1.71 9.34 -9.22
C ASN A 79 -2.19 7.95 -9.66
N LEU A 80 -2.79 7.17 -8.75
CA LEU A 80 -3.32 5.84 -9.04
C LEU A 80 -4.46 5.86 -10.07
N MET A 81 -5.31 6.88 -10.02
CA MET A 81 -6.44 7.05 -10.96
C MET A 81 -6.00 7.55 -12.35
N GLY A 82 -4.73 7.95 -12.53
CA GLY A 82 -4.26 8.56 -13.79
C GLY A 82 -4.61 10.03 -13.94
N GLN A 83 -4.97 10.70 -12.85
CA GLN A 83 -5.25 12.15 -12.79
C GLN A 83 -4.01 12.98 -12.41
N SER A 84 -2.83 12.37 -12.42
CA SER A 84 -1.54 13.02 -12.33
C SER A 84 -0.59 12.49 -13.40
N ASN A 85 0.36 13.33 -13.81
CA ASN A 85 1.46 12.93 -14.70
C ASN A 85 2.51 12.10 -13.96
N ALA A 86 2.64 12.29 -12.64
CA ALA A 86 3.56 11.53 -11.81
C ALA A 86 2.90 10.24 -11.30
N THR A 87 3.66 9.15 -11.27
CA THR A 87 3.23 7.87 -10.66
C THR A 87 3.61 7.84 -9.18
N VAL A 88 4.89 8.04 -8.87
CA VAL A 88 5.46 7.88 -7.52
C VAL A 88 5.86 9.18 -6.82
N GLU A 89 6.04 10.27 -7.57
CA GLU A 89 6.17 11.60 -6.98
C GLU A 89 4.79 12.11 -6.56
N LEU A 90 4.66 12.59 -5.32
CA LEU A 90 3.41 13.15 -4.82
C LEU A 90 3.34 14.62 -5.21
N ARG A 91 3.10 14.81 -6.51
CA ARG A 91 3.08 16.12 -7.17
C ARG A 91 1.85 16.25 -8.05
N GLY A 92 1.05 17.27 -7.79
CA GLY A 92 -0.12 17.60 -8.59
C GLY A 92 -1.04 18.60 -7.91
N ARG A 93 -2.32 18.60 -8.31
CA ARG A 93 -3.29 19.59 -7.83
C ARG A 93 -3.57 19.53 -6.33
N ALA A 94 -3.36 18.37 -5.70
CA ALA A 94 -3.65 18.22 -4.28
C ALA A 94 -2.45 18.65 -3.44
N ILE A 95 -1.22 18.31 -3.81
CA ILE A 95 -0.01 18.73 -3.07
C ILE A 95 1.24 18.63 -3.94
N ASP A 96 2.29 19.39 -3.64
CA ASP A 96 3.63 19.23 -4.22
C ASP A 96 4.65 18.91 -3.12
N GLU A 97 5.18 17.69 -3.14
CA GLU A 97 6.16 17.22 -2.15
C GLU A 97 7.46 18.05 -2.06
N LYS A 98 7.79 18.87 -3.06
CA LYS A 98 8.97 19.75 -3.02
C LYS A 98 8.68 21.11 -2.41
N GLU A 99 7.44 21.59 -2.55
CA GLU A 99 7.02 22.90 -2.06
C GLU A 99 6.43 22.81 -0.65
N ASP A 100 5.77 21.70 -0.33
CA ASP A 100 4.99 21.51 0.90
C ASP A 100 5.74 20.70 1.98
N SER A 101 7.05 20.44 1.83
CA SER A 101 7.87 19.67 2.78
C SER A 101 8.25 20.43 4.06
N SER A 102 7.55 21.52 4.40
CA SER A 102 7.91 22.38 5.53
C SER A 102 7.24 21.96 6.85
N SER A 103 6.14 21.20 6.81
CA SER A 103 5.46 20.73 8.02
C SER A 103 6.09 19.45 8.61
N VAL A 104 6.12 19.33 9.94
CA VAL A 104 6.70 18.17 10.65
C VAL A 104 5.92 16.89 10.32
N LEU A 105 4.58 16.92 10.35
CA LEU A 105 3.80 15.75 9.95
C LEU A 105 3.80 15.50 8.44
N GLY A 106 3.92 16.52 7.59
CA GLY A 106 4.16 16.32 6.16
C GLY A 106 5.44 15.54 5.91
N ASN A 107 6.55 15.94 6.55
CA ASN A 107 7.85 15.28 6.44
C ASN A 107 7.86 13.82 6.88
N SER A 108 6.98 13.44 7.81
CA SER A 108 6.81 12.03 8.21
C SER A 108 5.80 11.28 7.33
N THR A 109 4.79 11.95 6.79
CA THR A 109 3.72 11.32 6.00
C THR A 109 4.14 11.08 4.55
N PHE A 110 4.88 12.01 3.92
CA PHE A 110 5.37 11.85 2.55
C PHE A 110 6.14 10.53 2.34
N PRO A 111 7.18 10.20 3.14
CA PRO A 111 7.91 8.94 2.97
C PRO A 111 6.99 7.70 3.07
N ILE A 112 6.00 7.75 3.96
CA ILE A 112 5.06 6.64 4.15
C ILE A 112 4.23 6.42 2.89
N ILE A 113 3.57 7.47 2.40
CA ILE A 113 2.68 7.38 1.24
C ILE A 113 3.48 7.10 -0.05
N LYS A 114 4.67 7.66 -0.19
CA LYS A 114 5.57 7.35 -1.32
C LYS A 114 5.98 5.90 -1.36
N THR A 115 6.20 5.25 -0.21
CA THR A 115 6.54 3.81 -0.20
C THR A 115 5.42 2.93 -0.72
N ILE A 116 4.17 3.33 -0.47
CA ILE A 116 3.02 2.66 -1.06
C ILE A 116 3.08 2.80 -2.59
N ALA A 117 3.26 4.02 -3.10
CA ALA A 117 3.40 4.28 -4.53
C ALA A 117 4.56 3.48 -5.15
N TYR A 118 5.74 3.47 -4.52
CA TYR A 118 6.90 2.72 -4.98
C TYR A 118 6.62 1.23 -5.10
N SER A 119 5.97 0.65 -4.09
CA SER A 119 5.64 -0.77 -4.11
C SER A 119 4.60 -1.13 -5.16
N LEU A 120 3.61 -0.26 -5.40
CA LEU A 120 2.56 -0.48 -6.38
C LEU A 120 3.10 -0.31 -7.80
N PHE A 121 3.96 0.67 -8.06
CA PHE A 121 4.53 0.92 -9.40
C PHE A 121 5.86 0.19 -9.65
N GLY A 122 6.25 -0.75 -8.80
CA GLY A 122 7.45 -1.56 -9.03
C GLY A 122 8.79 -0.83 -8.82
N GLU A 123 8.78 0.39 -8.30
CA GLU A 123 9.95 1.20 -7.93
C GLU A 123 10.59 0.72 -6.62
N TYR A 124 10.81 -0.59 -6.51
CA TYR A 124 11.25 -1.25 -5.29
C TYR A 124 12.62 -0.77 -4.78
N GLU A 125 13.48 -0.32 -5.70
CA GLU A 125 14.79 0.22 -5.35
C GLU A 125 14.70 1.54 -4.58
N LEU A 126 13.79 2.44 -5.00
CA LEU A 126 13.51 3.68 -4.29
C LEU A 126 12.96 3.40 -2.90
N GLY A 127 11.96 2.51 -2.79
CA GLY A 127 11.36 2.13 -1.51
C GLY A 127 12.34 1.45 -0.54
N ALA A 128 13.18 0.55 -1.06
CA ALA A 128 14.20 -0.12 -0.24
C ALA A 128 15.30 0.84 0.22
N SER A 129 15.71 1.79 -0.63
CA SER A 129 16.73 2.79 -0.30
C SER A 129 16.22 3.77 0.75
N GLN A 130 14.97 4.21 0.63
CA GLN A 130 14.31 5.06 1.62
C GLN A 130 14.23 4.41 3.00
N GLU A 131 13.87 3.12 3.06
CA GLU A 131 13.84 2.42 4.36
C GLU A 131 15.24 2.32 4.98
N ILE A 132 16.28 2.08 4.17
CA ILE A 132 17.65 2.01 4.70
C ILE A 132 18.13 3.36 5.24
N SER A 133 17.80 4.48 4.56
CA SER A 133 18.20 5.81 5.01
C SER A 133 17.47 6.24 6.28
N LEU A 134 16.20 5.84 6.45
CA LEU A 134 15.39 6.21 7.60
C LEU A 134 15.67 5.40 8.88
N LEU A 135 16.45 4.31 8.80
CA LEU A 135 16.80 3.47 9.97
C LEU A 135 17.40 4.26 11.14
N ASN A 136 18.09 5.36 10.85
CA ASN A 136 18.78 6.17 11.85
C ASN A 136 17.93 7.36 12.37
N HIS A 137 16.73 7.57 11.81
CA HIS A 137 15.98 8.81 12.00
C HIS A 137 14.51 8.60 12.39
N PHE A 138 13.99 7.37 12.36
CA PHE A 138 12.56 7.13 12.52
C PHE A 138 12.25 5.90 13.39
N GLU A 139 11.83 6.14 14.64
CA GLU A 139 11.16 5.10 15.44
C GLU A 139 9.67 5.11 15.12
N LEU A 140 9.24 4.14 14.32
CA LEU A 140 7.83 3.90 14.05
C LEU A 140 7.13 3.41 15.33
N ASN A 141 6.33 4.29 15.95
CA ASN A 141 5.41 3.88 17.00
C ASN A 141 4.39 2.89 16.43
N GLY A 142 4.54 1.61 16.81
CA GLY A 142 3.81 0.46 16.25
C GLY A 142 2.33 0.35 16.64
N GLY A 143 1.68 1.45 17.03
CA GLY A 143 0.27 1.48 17.43
C GLY A 143 -0.70 1.98 16.35
N HIS A 144 -0.23 2.74 15.36
CA HIS A 144 -1.10 3.36 14.36
C HIS A 144 -1.26 2.50 13.10
N PHE A 145 -2.47 2.42 12.54
CA PHE A 145 -2.78 1.54 11.40
C PHE A 145 -1.93 1.85 10.16
N ILE A 146 -1.63 3.14 9.93
CA ILE A 146 -0.77 3.58 8.83
C ILE A 146 0.65 3.00 8.93
N THR A 147 1.17 2.84 10.15
CA THR A 147 2.50 2.29 10.42
C THR A 147 2.59 0.83 9.98
N MET A 148 1.51 0.06 10.16
CA MET A 148 1.47 -1.35 9.74
C MET A 148 1.44 -1.49 8.22
N MET A 149 0.63 -0.67 7.54
CA MET A 149 0.61 -0.59 6.08
C MET A 149 1.98 -0.16 5.54
N TYR A 150 2.60 0.85 6.16
CA TYR A 150 3.95 1.29 5.81
C TYR A 150 4.97 0.15 5.90
N MET A 151 5.05 -0.53 7.06
CA MET A 151 5.98 -1.66 7.26
C MET A 151 5.75 -2.79 6.25
N PHE A 152 4.50 -3.02 5.83
CA PHE A 152 4.18 -4.01 4.81
C PHE A 152 4.78 -3.63 3.45
N HIS A 153 4.50 -2.42 2.94
CA HIS A 153 5.03 -1.97 1.65
C HIS A 153 6.55 -1.86 1.65
N GLN A 154 7.16 -1.41 2.77
CA GLN A 154 8.61 -1.44 2.95
C GLN A 154 9.18 -2.86 2.84
N ALA A 155 8.59 -3.82 3.56
CA ALA A 155 9.03 -5.21 3.52
C ALA A 155 8.92 -5.79 2.10
N LEU A 156 7.86 -5.43 1.36
CA LEU A 156 7.67 -5.86 -0.02
C LEU A 156 8.78 -5.34 -0.94
N CYS A 157 9.08 -4.03 -0.90
CA CYS A 157 10.19 -3.45 -1.66
C CYS A 157 11.53 -4.12 -1.32
N LEU A 158 11.78 -4.40 -0.03
CA LEU A 158 13.00 -5.08 0.40
C LEU A 158 13.05 -6.54 -0.08
N TYR A 159 11.93 -7.26 -0.10
CA TYR A 159 11.87 -8.63 -0.63
C TYR A 159 12.14 -8.65 -2.15
N ALA A 160 11.53 -7.75 -2.91
CA ALA A 160 11.79 -7.59 -4.33
C ALA A 160 13.28 -7.27 -4.60
N MET A 161 13.88 -6.35 -3.84
CA MET A 161 15.31 -6.04 -3.97
C MET A 161 16.23 -7.18 -3.52
N ALA A 162 15.84 -7.98 -2.53
CA ALA A 162 16.58 -9.18 -2.14
C ALA A 162 16.53 -10.27 -3.22
N LYS A 163 15.42 -10.37 -3.96
CA LYS A 163 15.27 -11.29 -5.10
C LYS A 163 16.19 -10.90 -6.26
N LYS A 164 16.27 -9.61 -6.60
CA LYS A 164 17.17 -9.05 -7.63
C LYS A 164 18.64 -9.13 -7.21
N ASN A 165 18.95 -8.83 -5.94
CA ASN A 165 20.31 -8.76 -5.40
C ASN A 165 20.63 -9.90 -4.43
N ARG A 166 20.59 -11.16 -4.90
CA ARG A 166 20.72 -12.36 -4.05
C ARG A 166 21.99 -12.40 -3.17
N LYS A 167 23.08 -11.76 -3.61
CA LYS A 167 24.35 -11.66 -2.86
C LYS A 167 24.25 -10.73 -1.65
N THR A 168 23.36 -9.74 -1.70
CA THR A 168 23.26 -8.68 -0.70
C THR A 168 22.29 -9.07 0.40
N LYS A 169 22.83 -9.54 1.54
CA LYS A 169 22.01 -9.98 2.69
C LYS A 169 21.23 -8.85 3.37
N LYS A 170 21.64 -7.57 3.21
CA LYS A 170 21.04 -6.43 3.94
C LYS A 170 19.51 -6.33 3.74
N TYR A 171 19.05 -6.46 2.49
CA TYR A 171 17.63 -6.38 2.14
C TYR A 171 16.83 -7.55 2.75
N LYS A 172 17.32 -8.79 2.57
CA LYS A 172 16.70 -9.99 3.14
C LYS A 172 16.60 -9.91 4.66
N THR A 173 17.67 -9.45 5.33
CA THR A 173 17.68 -9.30 6.79
C THR A 173 16.65 -8.28 7.25
N ARG A 174 16.60 -7.11 6.62
CA ARG A 174 15.65 -6.06 7.01
C ARG A 174 14.20 -6.47 6.75
N ALA A 175 13.91 -7.07 5.59
CA ALA A 175 12.58 -7.58 5.26
C ALA A 175 12.07 -8.59 6.31
N LYS A 176 12.95 -9.50 6.77
CA LYS A 176 12.63 -10.45 7.84
C LYS A 176 12.27 -9.76 9.16
N ILE A 177 12.93 -8.65 9.50
CA ILE A 177 12.63 -7.89 10.73
C ILE A 177 11.21 -7.31 10.64
N LEU A 178 10.87 -6.63 9.56
CA LEU A 178 9.54 -6.04 9.35
C LEU A 178 8.44 -7.12 9.31
N ARG A 179 8.67 -8.22 8.59
CA ARG A 179 7.74 -9.37 8.58
C ARG A 179 7.52 -9.93 9.98
N LYS A 180 8.58 -10.07 10.79
CA LYS A 180 8.47 -10.55 12.19
C LYS A 180 7.66 -9.58 13.05
N LYS A 181 7.82 -8.26 12.89
CA LYS A 181 7.03 -7.26 13.60
C LYS A 181 5.54 -7.37 13.26
N LEU A 182 5.19 -7.47 11.98
CA LEU A 182 3.80 -7.66 11.53
C LEU A 182 3.22 -8.99 12.01
N THR A 183 4.01 -10.08 11.92
CA THR A 183 3.60 -11.40 12.44
C THR A 183 3.36 -11.36 13.94
N ALA A 184 4.19 -10.65 14.71
CA ALA A 184 3.99 -10.47 16.14
C ALA A 184 2.72 -9.66 16.44
N SER A 185 2.41 -8.63 15.63
CA SER A 185 1.13 -7.92 15.75
C SER A 185 -0.07 -8.82 15.47
N PHE A 186 0.00 -9.67 14.44
CA PHE A 186 -1.04 -10.65 14.15
C PHE A 186 -1.25 -11.60 15.33
N LYS A 187 -0.16 -12.16 15.88
CA LYS A 187 -0.20 -13.07 17.03
C LYS A 187 -0.75 -12.44 18.31
N ARG A 188 -0.61 -11.11 18.48
CA ARG A 188 -1.25 -10.35 19.56
C ARG A 188 -2.75 -10.10 19.32
N GLY A 189 -3.33 -10.68 18.27
CA GLY A 189 -4.76 -10.58 17.98
C GLY A 189 -5.15 -9.39 17.11
N ASN A 190 -4.23 -8.75 16.38
CA ASN A 190 -4.59 -7.73 15.40
C ASN A 190 -5.01 -8.39 14.07
N PRO A 191 -6.31 -8.43 13.72
CA PRO A 191 -6.75 -9.06 12.47
C PRO A 191 -6.43 -8.22 11.23
N ASN A 192 -6.13 -6.92 11.40
CA ASN A 192 -5.96 -5.97 10.28
C ASN A 192 -4.63 -6.12 9.54
N VAL A 193 -3.78 -7.06 9.93
CA VAL A 193 -2.46 -7.29 9.32
C VAL A 193 -2.32 -8.71 8.77
N VAL A 194 -3.38 -9.52 8.85
CA VAL A 194 -3.32 -10.94 8.45
C VAL A 194 -2.97 -11.10 6.98
N HIS A 195 -3.59 -10.30 6.12
CA HIS A 195 -3.35 -10.32 4.68
C HIS A 195 -1.93 -9.87 4.31
N TYR A 196 -1.41 -8.84 4.98
CA TYR A 196 0.00 -8.45 4.87
C TYR A 196 0.96 -9.57 5.26
N VAL A 197 0.69 -10.24 6.39
CA VAL A 197 1.54 -11.34 6.87
C VAL A 197 1.53 -12.51 5.89
N CYS A 198 0.38 -12.85 5.30
CA CYS A 198 0.28 -13.91 4.30
C CYS A 198 1.14 -13.62 3.08
N LEU A 199 1.01 -12.43 2.48
CA LEU A 199 1.82 -12.09 1.30
C LEU A 199 3.31 -12.02 1.62
N LEU A 200 3.70 -11.43 2.75
CA LEU A 200 5.12 -11.39 3.15
C LEU A 200 5.69 -12.78 3.47
N ASN A 201 4.87 -13.75 3.89
CA ASN A 201 5.30 -15.13 4.04
C ASN A 201 5.56 -15.79 2.69
N ALA A 202 4.74 -15.51 1.67
CA ALA A 202 4.95 -15.97 0.30
C ALA A 202 6.22 -15.36 -0.31
N GLU A 203 6.40 -14.04 -0.21
CA GLU A 203 7.61 -13.32 -0.64
C GLU A 203 8.87 -13.85 0.05
N HIS A 204 8.78 -14.09 1.36
CA HIS A 204 9.89 -14.65 2.11
C HIS A 204 10.27 -16.05 1.62
N ALA A 205 9.27 -16.89 1.34
CA ALA A 205 9.44 -18.24 0.83
C ALA A 205 10.04 -18.24 -0.59
N ALA A 206 9.59 -17.34 -1.46
CA ALA A 206 10.07 -17.20 -2.84
C ALA A 206 11.57 -16.89 -2.93
N ILE A 207 12.13 -16.17 -1.96
CA ILE A 207 13.57 -15.86 -1.89
C ILE A 207 14.37 -16.86 -1.04
N ASP A 208 13.70 -17.84 -0.45
CA ASP A 208 14.31 -18.92 0.32
C ASP A 208 14.26 -20.19 -0.52
N GLN A 209 15.32 -20.41 -1.32
CA GLN A 209 15.47 -21.52 -2.28
C GLN A 209 15.41 -22.94 -1.66
N LYS A 210 15.04 -23.04 -0.38
CA LYS A 210 14.83 -24.29 0.34
C LYS A 210 13.40 -24.80 0.26
N LYS A 211 12.44 -23.97 -0.16
CA LYS A 211 11.03 -24.36 -0.29
C LYS A 211 10.72 -24.80 -1.72
N ASP A 212 9.90 -25.84 -1.83
CA ASP A 212 9.35 -26.29 -3.11
C ASP A 212 8.45 -25.20 -3.71
N ALA A 213 8.55 -25.00 -5.03
CA ALA A 213 7.73 -24.03 -5.75
C ALA A 213 6.24 -24.21 -5.48
N LYS A 214 5.75 -25.46 -5.39
CA LYS A 214 4.34 -25.76 -5.10
C LYS A 214 3.89 -25.20 -3.76
N ASP A 215 4.75 -25.25 -2.74
CA ASP A 215 4.42 -24.71 -1.42
C ASP A 215 4.48 -23.18 -1.41
N VAL A 216 5.34 -22.57 -2.23
CA VAL A 216 5.33 -21.11 -2.43
C VAL A 216 4.04 -20.67 -3.14
N CYS A 217 3.60 -21.39 -4.18
CA CYS A 217 2.33 -21.13 -4.87
C CYS A 217 1.13 -21.17 -3.92
N LYS A 218 1.07 -22.15 -3.00
CA LYS A 218 0.02 -22.20 -1.96
C LYS A 218 0.01 -20.95 -1.09
N LEU A 219 1.19 -20.46 -0.67
CA LEU A 219 1.27 -19.26 0.16
C LEU A 219 0.77 -18.01 -0.56
N TYR A 220 1.04 -17.88 -1.86
CA TYR A 220 0.48 -16.78 -2.66
C TYR A 220 -1.05 -16.91 -2.80
N ASN A 221 -1.55 -18.11 -3.09
CA ASN A 221 -2.98 -18.36 -3.16
C ASN A 221 -3.69 -18.04 -1.83
N ASP A 222 -3.11 -18.42 -0.69
CA ASP A 222 -3.63 -18.08 0.63
C ASP A 222 -3.67 -16.56 0.84
N ALA A 223 -2.63 -15.83 0.40
CA ALA A 223 -2.57 -14.38 0.49
C ALA A 223 -3.67 -13.71 -0.36
N ILE A 224 -3.90 -14.21 -1.58
CA ILE A 224 -4.97 -13.76 -2.48
C ILE A 224 -6.34 -13.98 -1.83
N VAL A 225 -6.61 -15.21 -1.38
CA VAL A 225 -7.91 -15.60 -0.81
C VAL A 225 -8.20 -14.79 0.46
N ILE A 226 -7.22 -14.61 1.35
CA ILE A 226 -7.40 -13.84 2.59
C ILE A 226 -7.65 -12.36 2.28
N SER A 227 -6.93 -11.78 1.31
CA SER A 227 -7.12 -10.38 0.91
C SER A 227 -8.51 -10.16 0.30
N ALA A 228 -8.91 -11.03 -0.64
CA ALA A 228 -10.21 -10.96 -1.31
C ALA A 228 -11.38 -11.13 -0.34
N ARG A 229 -11.34 -12.15 0.53
CA ARG A 229 -12.39 -12.38 1.56
C ARG A 229 -12.46 -11.25 2.58
N GLY A 230 -11.34 -10.59 2.86
CA GLY A 230 -11.27 -9.42 3.74
C GLY A 230 -11.78 -8.12 3.11
N GLY A 231 -12.09 -8.12 1.80
CA GLY A 231 -12.48 -6.93 1.05
C GLY A 231 -11.32 -6.01 0.68
N TYR A 232 -10.07 -6.48 0.83
CA TYR A 232 -8.86 -5.71 0.51
C TYR A 232 -8.51 -5.84 -0.97
N VAL A 233 -9.30 -5.23 -1.86
CA VAL A 233 -9.15 -5.38 -3.32
C VAL A 233 -7.77 -4.94 -3.82
N ASN A 234 -7.21 -3.88 -3.25
CA ASN A 234 -5.87 -3.39 -3.55
C ASN A 234 -4.78 -4.41 -3.18
N ASP A 235 -4.93 -5.08 -2.03
CA ASP A 235 -3.95 -6.07 -1.57
C ASP A 235 -4.11 -7.40 -2.29
N ALA A 236 -5.33 -7.76 -2.70
CA ALA A 236 -5.59 -8.90 -3.59
C ALA A 236 -4.94 -8.68 -4.97
N ALA A 237 -5.10 -7.48 -5.55
CA ALA A 237 -4.45 -7.10 -6.81
C ALA A 237 -2.93 -7.22 -6.71
N LEU A 238 -2.35 -6.68 -5.64
CA LEU A 238 -0.92 -6.75 -5.38
C LEU A 238 -0.46 -8.19 -5.18
N ALA A 239 -1.19 -9.02 -4.44
CA ALA A 239 -0.86 -10.44 -4.24
C ALA A 239 -0.86 -11.22 -5.56
N HIS A 240 -1.83 -10.97 -6.45
CA HIS A 240 -1.85 -11.52 -7.80
C HIS A 240 -0.65 -11.10 -8.63
N GLU A 241 -0.33 -9.81 -8.65
CA GLU A 241 0.84 -9.27 -9.36
C GLU A 241 2.15 -9.89 -8.87
N ARG A 242 2.32 -9.99 -7.55
CA ARG A 242 3.50 -10.60 -6.94
C ARG A 242 3.59 -12.10 -7.21
N PHE A 243 2.45 -12.79 -7.27
CA PHE A 243 2.42 -14.22 -7.61
C PHE A 243 2.80 -14.45 -9.08
N ALA A 244 2.27 -13.64 -10.01
CA ALA A 244 2.67 -13.68 -11.41
C ALA A 244 4.18 -13.46 -11.60
N ASP A 245 4.76 -12.48 -10.90
CA ASP A 245 6.22 -12.26 -10.89
C ASP A 245 6.99 -13.51 -10.42
N PHE A 246 6.50 -14.19 -9.38
CA PHE A 246 7.09 -15.46 -8.93
C PHE A 246 6.97 -16.57 -9.98
N LEU A 247 5.78 -16.77 -10.56
CA LEU A 247 5.55 -17.80 -11.57
C LEU A 247 6.47 -17.63 -12.77
N LEU A 248 6.63 -16.40 -13.28
CA LEU A 248 7.51 -16.11 -14.42
C LEU A 248 8.99 -16.35 -14.09
N SER A 249 9.45 -15.86 -12.94
CA SER A 249 10.90 -15.80 -12.65
C SER A 249 11.46 -17.00 -11.90
N ASN A 250 10.63 -17.76 -11.19
CA ASN A 250 11.04 -18.90 -10.38
C ASN A 250 10.51 -20.24 -10.91
N VAL A 251 9.36 -20.25 -11.59
CA VAL A 251 8.69 -21.49 -12.06
C VAL A 251 8.78 -21.64 -13.57
N GLY A 252 8.67 -20.54 -14.32
CA GLY A 252 8.57 -20.54 -15.79
C GLY A 252 7.15 -20.81 -16.30
N ASP A 253 6.13 -20.75 -15.44
CA ASP A 253 4.73 -21.00 -15.81
C ASP A 253 4.06 -19.72 -16.32
N THR A 254 4.08 -19.54 -17.64
CA THR A 254 3.60 -18.30 -18.28
C THR A 254 2.08 -18.24 -18.33
N ASP A 255 1.40 -19.38 -18.45
CA ASP A 255 -0.07 -19.45 -18.56
C ASP A 255 -0.73 -19.09 -17.21
N GLU A 256 -0.24 -19.68 -16.11
CA GLU A 256 -0.74 -19.34 -14.78
C GLU A 256 -0.36 -17.90 -14.39
N ALA A 257 0.83 -17.43 -14.81
CA ALA A 257 1.21 -16.03 -14.61
C ALA A 257 0.27 -15.07 -15.34
N LYS A 258 -0.11 -15.39 -16.59
CA LYS A 258 -1.06 -14.59 -17.37
C LYS A 258 -2.40 -14.48 -16.65
N TYR A 259 -2.93 -15.60 -16.15
CA TYR A 259 -4.17 -15.60 -15.36
C TYR A 259 -4.09 -14.62 -14.18
N HIS A 260 -3.01 -14.69 -13.39
CA HIS A 260 -2.87 -13.78 -12.25
C HIS A 260 -2.65 -12.31 -12.64
N ILE A 261 -2.00 -12.02 -13.77
CA ILE A 261 -1.90 -10.64 -14.28
C ILE A 261 -3.29 -10.12 -14.65
N GLU A 262 -4.11 -10.93 -15.32
CA GLU A 262 -5.49 -10.56 -15.67
C GLU A 262 -6.37 -10.33 -14.43
N GLU A 263 -6.25 -11.17 -13.40
CA GLU A 263 -6.95 -10.96 -12.12
C GLU A 263 -6.47 -9.70 -11.39
N ALA A 264 -5.16 -9.43 -11.37
CA ALA A 264 -4.63 -8.17 -10.84
C ALA A 264 -5.20 -6.95 -11.58
N ILE A 265 -5.27 -7.00 -12.92
CA ILE A 265 -5.90 -5.96 -13.74
C ILE A 265 -7.37 -5.76 -13.35
N LYS A 266 -8.14 -6.85 -13.20
CA LYS A 266 -9.56 -6.78 -12.78
C LYS A 266 -9.70 -6.13 -11.41
N CYS A 267 -8.90 -6.53 -10.43
CA CYS A 267 -8.92 -5.95 -9.09
C CYS A 267 -8.54 -4.46 -9.10
N TYR A 268 -7.44 -4.07 -9.77
CA TYR A 268 -7.06 -2.65 -9.88
C TYR A 268 -8.09 -1.81 -10.63
N THR A 269 -8.74 -2.37 -11.66
CA THR A 269 -9.84 -1.71 -12.38
C THR A 269 -11.03 -1.49 -11.45
N GLY A 270 -11.44 -2.51 -10.70
CA GLY A 270 -12.53 -2.40 -9.72
C GLY A 270 -12.23 -1.42 -8.58
N TRP A 271 -10.96 -1.28 -8.19
CA TRP A 271 -10.52 -0.28 -7.22
C TRP A 271 -10.48 1.15 -7.80
N GLY A 272 -10.40 1.29 -9.14
CA GLY A 272 -10.28 2.56 -9.84
C GLY A 272 -8.84 3.04 -10.07
N ALA A 273 -7.84 2.16 -9.89
CA ALA A 273 -6.42 2.49 -10.05
C ALA A 273 -5.97 2.37 -11.51
N MET A 274 -6.56 3.18 -12.40
CA MET A 274 -6.39 3.06 -13.85
C MET A 274 -4.96 3.26 -14.33
N ARG A 275 -4.18 4.16 -13.70
CA ARG A 275 -2.75 4.32 -14.02
C ARG A 275 -1.97 3.05 -13.71
N LYS A 276 -2.32 2.36 -12.64
CA LYS A 276 -1.69 1.08 -12.30
C LYS A 276 -2.10 -0.03 -13.27
N VAL A 277 -3.33 -0.02 -13.77
CA VAL A 277 -3.77 -0.93 -14.84
C VAL A 277 -2.95 -0.74 -16.11
N GLU A 278 -2.76 0.49 -16.56
CA GLU A 278 -1.93 0.83 -17.73
C GLU A 278 -0.49 0.34 -17.53
N HIS A 279 0.12 0.72 -16.41
CA HIS A 279 1.47 0.29 -16.04
C HIS A 279 1.62 -1.24 -16.07
N LEU A 280 0.63 -1.98 -15.55
CA LEU A 280 0.70 -3.44 -15.51
C LEU A 280 0.58 -4.05 -16.91
N ARG A 281 -0.26 -3.47 -17.78
CA ARG A 281 -0.39 -3.91 -19.19
C ARG A 281 0.88 -3.67 -19.99
N GLU A 282 1.52 -2.52 -19.79
CA GLU A 282 2.80 -2.18 -20.41
C GLU A 282 3.90 -3.13 -19.93
N GLN A 283 4.02 -3.32 -18.61
CA GLN A 283 5.02 -4.18 -18.00
C GLN A 283 4.93 -5.65 -18.47
N TYR A 284 3.71 -6.16 -18.66
CA TYR A 284 3.47 -7.56 -19.01
C TYR A 284 2.90 -7.76 -20.43
N GLN A 285 3.11 -6.79 -21.33
CA GLN A 285 2.57 -6.85 -22.70
C GLN A 285 2.95 -8.16 -23.41
N GLY A 286 4.20 -8.62 -23.26
CA GLY A 286 4.67 -9.87 -23.86
C GLY A 286 3.94 -11.13 -23.36
N VAL A 287 3.56 -11.15 -22.08
CA VAL A 287 2.81 -12.28 -21.47
C VAL A 287 1.34 -12.23 -21.85
N LEU A 288 0.75 -11.02 -21.90
CA LEU A 288 -0.66 -10.82 -22.19
C LEU A 288 -1.02 -11.07 -23.66
N VAL A 289 -0.15 -10.67 -24.59
CA VAL A 289 -0.39 -10.82 -26.05
C VAL A 289 0.11 -12.18 -26.58
N GLY A 290 1.10 -12.79 -25.94
CA GLY A 290 1.83 -13.98 -26.44
C GLY A 290 1.11 -15.33 -26.42
N SER A 291 -0.21 -15.38 -26.22
CA SER A 291 -1.00 -16.62 -26.15
C SER A 291 -1.94 -16.84 -27.34
N SER A 292 -1.75 -16.09 -28.44
CA SER A 292 -2.51 -16.23 -29.69
C SER A 292 -1.67 -16.73 -30.86
N THR A 293 -0.83 -17.75 -30.64
CA THR A 293 -0.16 -18.48 -31.73
C THR A 293 0.01 -19.95 -31.35
N THR A 294 -1.00 -20.73 -31.70
CA THR A 294 -0.91 -22.16 -32.06
C THR A 294 -1.57 -22.32 -33.40
#